data_AF-A0A2V7EU30-F1
#
_entry.id   AF-A0A2V7EU30-F1
#
_cell.length_a   1.000
_cell.length_b   1.000
_cell.length_c   1.000
_cell.angle_alpha   90.00
_cell.angle_beta   90.00
_cell.angle_gamma   90.00
#
_symmetry.space_group_name_H-M   'P 1'
#
loop_
_entity.id
_entity.type
_entity.pdbx_description
1 polymer ?
#
loop_
_entity_poly.entity_id
_entity_poly.type
_entity_poly.pdbx_seq_one_letter_code
_entity_poly.pdbx_strand_id
1 'polypeptide(L)'
;MADKRITLSDVPRYVQSGMMIGVGGGPVMITPIAMIREVLRSGARDLRVVASSTGGFGIDLMIGAGAVASVEFAQIVLNEFGPAPNFRRYAESGRLRCLDHT
;
A
#
# COMPACT_ATOMS: atom_id res chain seq x y z
N MET A 1 4.27 -23.98 20.98
CA MET A 1 3.93 -22.95 19.98
C MET A 1 4.89 -23.11 18.81
N ALA A 2 4.41 -23.09 17.55
CA ALA A 2 5.29 -23.23 16.40
C ALA A 2 6.14 -21.96 16.18
N ASP A 3 7.35 -22.11 15.66
CA ASP A 3 8.18 -21.00 15.20
C ASP A 3 7.54 -20.35 13.97
N LYS A 4 7.41 -19.02 13.98
CA LYS A 4 6.76 -18.22 12.92
C LYS A 4 7.72 -17.24 12.26
N ARG A 5 9.02 -17.32 12.55
CA ARG A 5 10.02 -16.49 11.88
C ARG A 5 10.08 -16.89 10.41
N ILE A 6 10.04 -15.87 9.54
CA ILE A 6 10.14 -16.01 8.09
C ILE A 6 11.13 -14.99 7.55
N THR A 7 11.64 -15.23 6.34
CA THR A 7 12.50 -14.26 5.64
C THR A 7 11.64 -13.27 4.85
N LEU A 8 12.21 -12.11 4.49
CA LEU A 8 11.54 -11.16 3.60
C LEU A 8 11.20 -11.77 2.23
N SER A 9 12.05 -12.67 1.73
CA SER A 9 11.80 -13.43 0.50
C SER A 9 10.59 -14.38 0.57
N ASP A 10 10.07 -14.67 1.77
CA ASP A 10 8.84 -15.47 1.92
C ASP A 10 7.57 -14.63 1.75
N VAL A 11 7.63 -13.29 1.80
CA VAL A 11 6.46 -12.39 1.67
C VAL A 11 5.56 -12.72 0.46
N PRO A 12 6.10 -13.03 -0.75
CA PRO A 12 5.27 -13.35 -1.91
C PRO A 12 4.41 -14.63 -1.75
N ARG A 13 4.73 -15.48 -0.77
CA ARG A 13 3.91 -16.66 -0.43
C ARG A 13 2.62 -16.27 0.29
N TYR A 14 2.59 -15.07 0.89
CA TYR A 14 1.47 -14.58 1.69
C TYR A 14 0.73 -13.42 1.04
N VAL A 15 1.39 -12.67 0.14
CA VAL A 15 0.79 -11.56 -0.60
C VAL A 15 0.92 -11.81 -2.10
N GLN A 16 -0.21 -12.06 -2.74
CA GLN A 16 -0.32 -12.41 -4.15
C GLN A 16 -1.25 -11.42 -4.86
N SER A 17 -1.21 -11.41 -6.19
CA SER A 17 -2.05 -10.52 -7.00
C SER A 17 -3.54 -10.70 -6.70
N GLY A 18 -4.31 -9.62 -6.78
CA GLY A 18 -5.76 -9.63 -6.56
C GLY A 18 -6.20 -9.68 -5.10
N MET A 19 -5.27 -9.84 -4.15
CA MET A 19 -5.59 -9.89 -2.72
C MET A 19 -6.00 -8.53 -2.17
N MET A 20 -6.82 -8.57 -1.11
CA MET A 20 -7.04 -7.42 -0.24
C MET A 20 -6.05 -7.44 0.92
N ILE A 21 -5.32 -6.35 1.11
CA ILE A 21 -4.29 -6.24 2.15
C ILE A 21 -4.46 -4.97 2.96
N GLY A 22 -4.31 -5.10 4.28
CA GLY A 22 -4.18 -3.96 5.17
C GLY A 22 -2.73 -3.48 5.23
N VAL A 23 -2.50 -2.17 5.11
CA VAL A 23 -1.19 -1.57 5.29
C VAL A 23 -1.21 -0.71 6.55
N GLY A 24 -0.47 -1.17 7.56
CA GLY A 24 -0.26 -0.46 8.81
C GLY A 24 0.86 0.58 8.75
N GLY A 25 1.04 1.30 9.86
CA GLY A 25 1.99 2.41 10.00
C GLY A 25 1.31 3.77 9.83
N GLY A 26 2.08 4.84 10.02
CA GLY A 26 1.64 6.21 9.83
C GLY A 26 2.00 6.77 8.44
N PRO A 27 1.62 8.05 8.16
CA PRO A 27 1.82 8.70 6.87
C PRO A 27 3.27 8.65 6.36
N VAL A 28 4.24 8.84 7.26
CA VAL A 28 5.68 8.84 6.92
C VAL A 28 6.54 8.10 7.95
N MET A 29 5.92 7.32 8.86
CA MET A 29 6.62 6.65 9.94
C MET A 29 6.10 5.23 10.15
N ILE A 30 6.99 4.29 10.49
CA ILE A 30 6.66 2.92 10.90
C ILE A 30 5.87 2.15 9.81
N THR A 31 5.91 2.60 8.56
CA THR A 31 5.34 1.86 7.42
C THR A 31 6.26 0.67 7.09
N PRO A 32 5.74 -0.53 6.80
CA PRO A 32 6.56 -1.72 6.54
C PRO A 32 7.20 -1.71 5.13
N ILE A 33 8.09 -0.74 4.88
CA ILE A 33 8.67 -0.49 3.54
C ILE A 33 9.43 -1.69 3.00
N ALA A 34 10.13 -2.45 3.86
CA ALA A 34 10.84 -3.65 3.41
C ALA A 34 9.87 -4.71 2.85
N MET A 35 8.73 -4.95 3.51
CA MET A 35 7.71 -5.88 3.01
C MET A 35 7.05 -5.34 1.74
N ILE A 36 6.72 -4.04 1.69
CA ILE A 36 6.14 -3.40 0.50
C ILE A 36 7.06 -3.58 -0.71
N ARG A 37 8.37 -3.35 -0.55
CA ARG A 37 9.34 -3.53 -1.63
C ARG A 37 9.39 -4.98 -2.12
N GLU A 38 9.30 -5.96 -1.22
CA GLU A 38 9.26 -7.37 -1.61
C GLU A 38 7.98 -7.75 -2.36
N VAL A 39 6.82 -7.21 -1.96
CA VAL A 39 5.56 -7.36 -2.71
C VAL A 39 5.69 -6.75 -4.10
N LEU A 40 6.30 -5.57 -4.23
CA LEU A 40 6.49 -4.94 -5.54
C LEU A 40 7.47 -5.72 -6.41
N ARG A 41 8.55 -6.24 -5.82
CA ARG A 41 9.59 -7.04 -6.48
C ARG A 41 9.07 -8.39 -6.98
N SER A 42 8.11 -8.99 -6.27
CA SER A 42 7.48 -10.25 -6.71
C SER A 42 6.57 -10.09 -7.92
N GLY A 43 6.23 -8.85 -8.29
CA GLY A 43 5.31 -8.58 -9.38
C GLY A 43 3.84 -8.70 -9.00
N ALA A 44 3.49 -8.72 -7.71
CA ALA A 44 2.08 -8.69 -7.29
C ALA A 44 1.37 -7.42 -7.82
N ARG A 45 0.17 -7.58 -8.36
CA ARG A 45 -0.66 -6.52 -8.96
C ARG A 45 -2.12 -6.67 -8.55
N ASP A 46 -2.95 -5.72 -8.97
CA ASP A 46 -4.39 -5.71 -8.71
C ASP A 46 -4.76 -5.80 -7.22
N LEU A 47 -3.87 -5.30 -6.35
CA LEU A 47 -4.06 -5.34 -4.91
C LEU A 47 -5.15 -4.36 -4.48
N ARG A 48 -6.01 -4.77 -3.55
CA ARG A 48 -7.00 -3.92 -2.90
C ARG A 48 -6.44 -3.51 -1.54
N VAL A 49 -6.01 -2.26 -1.42
CA VAL A 49 -5.28 -1.79 -0.25
C VAL A 49 -6.25 -1.12 0.72
N VAL A 50 -6.20 -1.51 2.00
CA VAL A 50 -6.91 -0.85 3.09
C VAL A 50 -5.89 -0.10 3.95
N ALA A 51 -6.04 1.22 4.07
CA ALA A 51 -5.16 2.04 4.89
C ALA A 51 -5.53 1.94 6.38
N SER A 52 -4.52 1.86 7.26
CA SER A 52 -4.71 1.98 8.70
C SER A 52 -4.94 3.45 9.08
N SER A 53 -6.20 3.90 9.05
CA SER A 53 -6.66 5.27 9.34
C SER A 53 -6.15 6.34 8.37
N THR A 54 -4.83 6.50 8.23
CA THR A 54 -4.20 7.43 7.29
C THR A 54 -3.13 6.72 6.48
N GLY A 55 -3.32 6.64 5.17
CA GLY A 55 -2.34 6.15 4.23
C GLY A 55 -1.18 7.12 4.04
N GLY A 56 -0.04 6.56 3.65
CA GLY A 56 1.23 7.28 3.63
C GLY A 56 2.14 6.89 2.49
N PHE A 57 3.43 7.19 2.66
CA PHE A 57 4.50 6.92 1.70
C PHE A 57 4.48 5.49 1.15
N GLY A 58 4.23 4.48 1.99
CA GLY A 58 4.19 3.10 1.53
C GLY A 58 3.05 2.80 0.56
N ILE A 59 1.85 3.35 0.82
CA ILE A 59 0.69 3.18 -0.07
C ILE A 59 0.90 3.99 -1.36
N ASP A 60 1.40 5.23 -1.24
CA ASP A 60 1.73 6.06 -2.41
C ASP A 60 2.76 5.38 -3.32
N LEU A 61 3.77 4.73 -2.74
CA LEU A 61 4.76 3.94 -3.46
C LEU A 61 4.12 2.75 -4.20
N MET A 62 3.20 2.02 -3.57
CA MET A 62 2.48 0.91 -4.20
C MET A 62 1.60 1.39 -5.37
N ILE A 63 0.92 2.52 -5.21
CA ILE A 63 0.11 3.15 -6.28
C ILE A 63 1.02 3.58 -7.43
N GLY A 64 2.14 4.25 -7.14
CA GLY A 64 3.10 4.70 -8.15
C GLY A 64 3.68 3.56 -8.98
N ALA A 65 3.88 2.40 -8.35
CA ALA A 65 4.34 1.17 -8.99
C ALA A 65 3.24 0.45 -9.82
N GLY A 66 2.00 0.94 -9.82
CA GLY A 66 0.89 0.33 -10.54
C GLY A 66 0.42 -1.00 -9.95
N ALA A 67 0.70 -1.26 -8.67
CA ALA A 67 0.35 -2.52 -8.02
C ALA A 67 -1.08 -2.54 -7.42
N VAL A 68 -1.72 -1.37 -7.32
CA VAL A 68 -2.97 -1.17 -6.59
C VAL A 68 -4.13 -1.01 -7.57
N ALA A 69 -5.16 -1.85 -7.45
CA ALA A 69 -6.41 -1.72 -8.19
C ALA A 69 -7.41 -0.80 -7.47
N SER A 70 -7.47 -0.88 -6.14
CA SER A 70 -8.33 -0.01 -5.32
C SER A 70 -7.70 0.33 -3.99
N VAL A 71 -8.09 1.46 -3.42
CA VAL A 71 -7.68 1.86 -2.07
C VAL A 71 -8.87 2.31 -1.24
N GLU A 72 -8.96 1.77 -0.02
CA GLU A 72 -9.88 2.17 1.05
C GLU A 72 -9.12 3.05 2.05
N PHE A 73 -9.58 4.28 2.27
CA PHE A 73 -8.85 5.28 3.05
C PHE A 73 -9.77 6.37 3.60
N ALA A 74 -9.36 6.99 4.71
CA ALA A 74 -9.89 8.30 5.14
C ALA A 74 -9.01 9.46 4.63
N GLN A 75 -7.69 9.25 4.57
CA GLN A 75 -6.74 10.21 3.98
C GLN A 75 -5.49 9.48 3.49
N ILE A 76 -4.85 9.98 2.43
CA ILE A 76 -3.50 9.57 1.99
C ILE A 76 -2.64 10.81 1.82
N VAL A 77 -1.63 10.99 2.67
CA VAL A 77 -0.84 12.22 2.78
C VAL A 77 0.60 11.91 3.22
N LEU A 78 1.52 12.84 2.99
CA LEU A 78 2.90 12.77 3.50
C LEU A 78 3.16 13.81 4.59
N ASN A 79 2.11 14.24 5.32
CA ASN A 79 2.15 15.30 6.33
C ASN A 79 2.85 16.59 5.81
N GLU A 80 3.92 17.03 6.47
CA GLU A 80 4.67 18.25 6.16
C GLU A 80 5.33 18.21 4.78
N PHE A 81 5.52 17.02 4.21
CA PHE A 81 6.04 16.84 2.86
C PHE A 81 4.97 17.02 1.77
N GLY A 82 3.72 17.29 2.17
CA GLY A 82 2.63 17.64 1.29
C GLY A 82 1.76 16.46 0.86
N PRO A 83 0.99 16.63 -0.23
CA PRO A 83 0.06 15.60 -0.68
C PRO A 83 0.79 14.42 -1.32
N ALA A 84 0.20 13.23 -1.19
CA ALA A 84 0.72 12.00 -1.80
C ALA A 84 0.63 12.07 -3.35
N PRO A 85 1.77 12.18 -4.07
CA PRO A 85 1.78 12.55 -5.48
C PRO A 85 1.27 11.45 -6.41
N ASN A 86 1.56 10.18 -6.11
CA ASN A 86 1.09 9.07 -6.94
C ASN A 86 -0.39 8.80 -6.71
N PHE A 87 -0.85 8.86 -5.46
CA PHE A 87 -2.26 8.78 -5.13
C PHE A 87 -3.06 9.83 -5.91
N ARG A 88 -2.68 11.12 -5.79
CA ARG A 88 -3.35 12.20 -6.52
C ARG A 88 -3.34 11.97 -8.03
N ARG A 89 -2.17 11.72 -8.62
CA ARG A 89 -2.03 11.50 -10.06
C ARG A 89 -2.93 10.37 -10.56
N TYR A 90 -3.03 9.26 -9.84
CA TYR A 90 -3.85 8.11 -10.27
C TYR A 90 -5.33 8.29 -9.98
N ALA A 91 -5.69 8.90 -8.84
CA ALA A 91 -7.07 9.20 -8.49
C ALA A 91 -7.68 10.26 -9.44
N GLU A 92 -6.99 11.39 -9.63
CA GLU A 92 -7.44 12.50 -10.47
C GLU A 92 -7.56 12.09 -11.96
N SER A 93 -6.79 11.09 -12.41
CA SER A 93 -6.87 10.54 -13.76
C SER A 93 -7.84 9.36 -13.92
N GLY A 94 -8.55 8.95 -12.86
CA GLY A 94 -9.47 7.81 -12.91
C GLY A 94 -8.80 6.44 -13.05
N ARG A 95 -7.48 6.36 -12.82
CA ARG A 95 -6.68 5.12 -12.94
C ARG A 95 -6.66 4.28 -11.67
N LEU A 96 -7.24 4.78 -10.58
CA LEU A 96 -7.32 4.12 -9.28
C LEU A 96 -8.75 4.17 -8.77
N ARG A 97 -9.28 3.03 -8.34
CA ARG A 97 -10.59 2.98 -7.69
C ARG A 97 -10.45 3.43 -6.23
N CYS A 98 -10.97 4.62 -5.93
CA CYS A 98 -10.97 5.19 -4.59
C CYS A 98 -12.25 4.82 -3.84
N LEU A 99 -12.09 4.32 -2.63
CA LEU A 99 -13.15 4.03 -1.68
C LEU A 99 -12.91 4.91 -0.45
N ASP A 100 -13.58 6.05 -0.43
CA ASP A 100 -13.48 7.04 0.63
C ASP A 100 -14.41 6.65 1.79
N HIS A 101 -13.86 6.58 3.00
CA HIS A 101 -14.58 6.24 4.22
C HIS A 101 -14.47 7.39 5.23
N THR A 102 -15.61 8.04 5.49
CA THR A 102 -15.82 9.09 6.50
C THR A 102 -16.05 8.52 7.89
#